data_AF-A0A8T5TDG1-F1
#
_entry.id   AF-A0A8T5TDG1-F1
#
_cell.length_a   1.000
_cell.length_b   1.000
_cell.length_c   1.000
_cell.angle_alpha   90.00
_cell.angle_beta   90.00
_cell.angle_gamma   90.00
#
_symmetry.space_group_name_H-M   'P 1'
#
loop_
_entity.id
_entity.type
_entity.pdbx_description
1 polymer ?
#
loop_
_entity_poly.entity_id
_entity_poly.type
_entity_poly.pdbx_seq_one_letter_code
_entity_poly.pdbx_strand_id
1 'polypeptide(L)'
;MMPKSYNEINQKIKNGDVVVVTAEEMIKIVQSKGINVAAEEIDVVTTGTFGPMCSSGAFLNFGHSDPPIKLEHLWLNEVHAYHGNAAVDCYIGVTRAADIKPFDYGGGNVIEDLVSGKRIRLRGTSYTTDCYPLEEIDTYFTIDDLNQAILCNPRNAYQKYVCAVNSTDKTLYTYMGKLLPNLGNAHYAGAGCLNPLCNDPDYETIGIGTRIFLGGGIGYVMGEGTQHNPKDGFGTLFLKGDLKQMKPEYLRGVNFEKYGPSMSVGVGIPIPILNEKLACKTAIKDEDIETDVLDYGVPRR
;
A
#
# COMPACT_ATOMS: atom_id res chain seq x y z
N MET A 1 30.85 -19.01 -3.87
CA MET A 1 30.14 -19.17 -5.16
C MET A 1 30.19 -17.84 -5.93
N MET A 2 30.15 -17.82 -7.27
CA MET A 2 30.02 -16.54 -8.00
C MET A 2 28.59 -16.01 -7.86
N PRO A 3 28.38 -14.71 -7.60
CA PRO A 3 27.04 -14.14 -7.51
C PRO A 3 26.27 -14.30 -8.83
N LYS A 4 24.98 -14.64 -8.75
CA LYS A 4 24.06 -14.55 -9.89
C LYS A 4 23.86 -13.10 -10.30
N SER A 5 23.53 -12.88 -11.56
CA SER A 5 23.23 -11.55 -12.08
C SER A 5 21.75 -11.37 -12.42
N TYR A 6 21.28 -10.12 -12.41
CA TYR A 6 19.94 -9.80 -12.91
C TYR A 6 19.71 -10.28 -14.35
N ASN A 7 20.73 -10.21 -15.21
CA ASN A 7 20.63 -10.65 -16.60
C ASN A 7 20.40 -12.16 -16.70
N GLU A 8 21.08 -12.93 -15.86
CA GLU A 8 20.91 -14.38 -15.78
C GLU A 8 19.50 -14.76 -15.35
N ILE A 9 19.01 -14.18 -14.24
CA ILE A 9 17.65 -14.43 -13.72
C ILE A 9 16.61 -14.01 -14.77
N ASN A 10 16.78 -12.84 -15.40
CA ASN A 10 15.88 -12.39 -16.46
C ASN A 10 15.88 -13.31 -17.68
N GLN A 11 17.01 -13.95 -18.01
CA GLN A 11 17.07 -14.93 -19.08
C GLN A 11 16.32 -16.20 -18.70
N LYS A 12 16.47 -16.68 -17.45
CA LYS A 12 15.68 -17.82 -16.94
C LYS A 12 14.18 -17.53 -16.96
N ILE A 13 13.76 -16.31 -16.60
CA ILE A 13 12.36 -15.88 -16.69
C ILE A 13 11.85 -15.97 -18.13
N LYS A 14 12.63 -15.49 -19.11
CA LYS A 14 12.26 -15.54 -20.54
C LYS A 14 12.18 -16.98 -21.07
N ASN A 15 13.04 -17.87 -20.57
CA ASN A 15 13.08 -19.26 -21.00
C ASN A 15 12.04 -20.14 -20.29
N GLY A 16 11.48 -19.69 -19.15
CA GLY A 16 10.59 -20.49 -18.32
C GLY A 16 11.32 -21.42 -17.33
N ASP A 17 12.63 -21.24 -17.16
CA ASP A 17 13.49 -22.08 -16.30
C ASP A 17 13.73 -21.48 -14.91
N VAL A 18 13.09 -20.33 -14.61
CA VAL A 18 13.29 -19.61 -13.35
C VAL A 18 12.71 -20.40 -12.18
N VAL A 19 13.49 -20.56 -11.11
CA VAL A 19 13.02 -21.17 -9.87
C VAL A 19 12.52 -20.07 -8.93
N VAL A 20 11.21 -20.03 -8.74
CA VAL A 20 10.53 -19.04 -7.89
C VAL A 20 9.91 -19.76 -6.70
N VAL A 21 10.14 -19.23 -5.50
CA VAL A 21 9.56 -19.76 -4.26
C VAL A 21 8.99 -18.64 -3.42
N THR A 22 8.07 -18.95 -2.52
CA THR A 22 7.59 -18.03 -1.49
C THR A 22 8.60 -17.86 -0.36
N ALA A 23 8.52 -16.77 0.41
CA ALA A 23 9.38 -16.59 1.59
C ALA A 23 9.22 -17.74 2.61
N GLU A 24 8.01 -18.30 2.77
CA GLU A 24 7.79 -19.47 3.64
C GLU A 24 8.48 -20.75 3.12
N GLU A 25 8.48 -20.97 1.80
CA GLU A 25 9.19 -22.08 1.18
C GLU A 25 10.71 -21.90 1.29
N MET A 26 11.20 -20.67 1.14
CA MET A 26 12.63 -20.34 1.28
C MET A 26 13.17 -20.75 2.65
N ILE A 27 12.43 -20.47 3.73
CA ILE A 27 12.78 -20.92 5.09
C ILE A 27 12.98 -22.44 5.14
N LYS A 28 12.03 -23.21 4.58
CA LYS A 28 12.07 -24.69 4.59
C LYS A 28 13.24 -25.22 3.76
N ILE A 29 13.54 -24.58 2.63
CA ILE A 29 14.65 -24.95 1.75
C ILE A 29 15.99 -24.71 2.45
N VAL A 30 16.18 -23.55 3.07
CA VAL A 30 17.40 -23.24 3.83
C VAL A 30 17.58 -24.19 5.02
N GLN A 31 16.51 -24.52 5.74
CA GLN A 31 16.57 -25.49 6.85
C GLN A 31 16.97 -26.90 6.41
N SER A 32 16.47 -27.35 5.26
CA SER A 32 16.67 -28.73 4.79
C SER A 32 17.95 -28.92 3.97
N LYS A 33 18.31 -27.93 3.13
CA LYS A 33 19.42 -28.02 2.18
C LYS A 33 20.60 -27.10 2.50
N GLY A 34 20.41 -26.11 3.38
CA GLY A 34 21.40 -25.10 3.70
C GLY A 34 21.40 -23.89 2.74
N ILE A 35 21.98 -22.78 3.22
CA ILE A 35 21.98 -21.47 2.54
C ILE A 35 22.67 -21.55 1.17
N ASN A 36 23.79 -22.27 1.06
CA ASN A 36 24.57 -22.32 -0.18
C ASN A 36 23.79 -22.98 -1.32
N VAL A 37 23.10 -24.09 -1.02
CA VAL A 37 22.26 -24.79 -2.00
C VAL A 37 21.05 -23.94 -2.37
N ALA A 38 20.42 -23.29 -1.39
CA ALA A 38 19.31 -22.38 -1.65
C ALA A 38 19.72 -21.20 -2.56
N ALA A 39 20.90 -20.61 -2.31
CA ALA A 39 21.42 -19.51 -3.13
C ALA A 39 21.72 -19.92 -4.57
N GLU A 40 22.13 -21.17 -4.79
CA GLU A 40 22.39 -21.72 -6.11
C GLU A 40 21.08 -22.01 -6.85
N GLU A 41 20.19 -22.79 -6.23
CA GLU A 41 18.98 -23.34 -6.85
C GLU A 41 17.86 -22.30 -7.02
N ILE A 42 17.68 -21.38 -6.07
CA ILE A 42 16.54 -20.45 -6.04
C ILE A 42 16.89 -19.15 -6.71
N ASP A 43 16.09 -18.71 -7.69
CA ASP A 43 16.36 -17.48 -8.44
C ASP A 43 15.60 -16.28 -7.86
N VAL A 44 14.36 -16.47 -7.42
CA VAL A 44 13.51 -15.40 -6.88
C VAL A 44 12.73 -15.90 -5.67
N VAL A 45 12.71 -15.08 -4.62
CA VAL A 45 11.80 -15.24 -3.48
C VAL A 45 10.68 -14.22 -3.59
N THR A 46 9.43 -14.66 -3.59
CA THR A 46 8.27 -13.77 -3.59
C THR A 46 7.91 -13.37 -2.16
N THR A 47 7.91 -12.07 -1.91
CA THR A 47 7.49 -11.46 -0.63
C THR A 47 6.24 -10.61 -0.86
N GLY A 48 5.53 -10.29 0.22
CA GLY A 48 4.39 -9.41 0.14
C GLY A 48 3.78 -9.02 1.49
N THR A 49 2.85 -8.08 1.42
CA THR A 49 2.04 -7.64 2.54
C THR A 49 0.65 -7.27 2.05
N PHE A 50 -0.35 -7.52 2.89
CA PHE A 50 -1.71 -7.04 2.69
C PHE A 50 -2.22 -6.53 4.03
N GLY A 51 -2.42 -5.22 4.13
CA GLY A 51 -2.86 -4.63 5.38
C GLY A 51 -3.34 -3.19 5.20
N PRO A 52 -3.93 -2.60 6.25
CA PRO A 52 -4.45 -1.24 6.23
C PRO A 52 -3.33 -0.22 6.04
N MET A 53 -3.43 0.61 5.00
CA MET A 53 -2.45 1.62 4.63
C MET A 53 -3.14 2.98 4.54
N CYS A 54 -3.33 3.62 5.70
CA CYS A 54 -4.03 4.91 5.81
C CYS A 54 -3.32 6.06 5.09
N SER A 55 -2.02 5.94 4.85
CA SER A 55 -1.19 6.87 4.07
C SER A 55 -1.30 6.63 2.56
N SER A 56 -2.46 6.17 2.07
CA SER A 56 -2.72 5.97 0.65
C SER A 56 -3.66 7.04 0.10
N GLY A 57 -3.64 7.22 -1.21
CA GLY A 57 -4.61 8.03 -1.93
C GLY A 57 -4.45 7.87 -3.43
N ALA A 58 -5.20 8.66 -4.19
CA ALA A 58 -5.15 8.62 -5.63
C ALA A 58 -5.16 10.02 -6.23
N PHE A 59 -4.33 10.22 -7.27
CA PHE A 59 -4.47 11.34 -8.18
C PHE A 59 -5.36 10.93 -9.34
N LEU A 60 -6.43 11.69 -9.59
CA LEU A 60 -7.39 11.44 -10.65
C LEU A 60 -7.41 12.65 -11.60
N ASN A 61 -7.51 12.39 -12.90
CA ASN A 61 -7.74 13.40 -13.92
C ASN A 61 -9.01 13.03 -14.70
N PHE A 62 -10.02 13.90 -14.64
CA PHE A 62 -11.35 13.63 -15.22
C PHE A 62 -11.46 13.94 -16.72
N GLY A 63 -10.48 14.67 -17.29
CA GLY A 63 -10.71 15.38 -18.54
C GLY A 63 -11.69 16.55 -18.38
N HIS A 64 -11.93 17.29 -19.46
CA HIS A 64 -12.85 18.43 -19.43
C HIS A 64 -14.27 18.03 -19.81
N SER A 65 -15.24 18.66 -19.13
CA SER A 65 -16.63 18.74 -19.56
C SER A 65 -16.79 19.69 -20.75
N ASP A 66 -17.98 19.70 -21.35
CA ASP A 66 -18.41 20.71 -22.32
C ASP A 66 -19.69 21.38 -21.82
N PRO A 67 -19.68 22.68 -21.44
CA PRO A 67 -18.53 23.60 -21.45
C PRO A 67 -17.46 23.24 -20.39
N PRO A 68 -16.20 23.71 -20.53
CA PRO A 68 -15.11 23.31 -19.65
C PRO A 68 -15.25 23.90 -18.23
N ILE A 69 -14.79 23.13 -17.25
CA ILE A 69 -14.79 23.49 -15.84
C ILE A 69 -13.37 23.51 -15.26
N LYS A 70 -13.15 24.44 -14.32
CA LYS A 70 -12.04 24.41 -13.37
C LYS A 70 -12.62 24.17 -11.99
N LEU A 71 -12.42 22.98 -11.44
CA LEU A 71 -12.94 22.60 -10.14
C LEU A 71 -12.32 23.50 -9.06
N GLU A 72 -13.07 23.75 -7.99
CA GLU A 72 -12.60 24.42 -6.77
C GLU A 72 -12.87 23.53 -5.57
N HIS A 73 -14.12 23.09 -5.43
CA HIS A 73 -14.52 22.05 -4.48
C HIS A 73 -15.13 20.89 -5.25
N LEU A 74 -14.82 19.67 -4.84
CA LEU A 74 -15.42 18.47 -5.44
C LEU A 74 -15.62 17.34 -4.44
N TRP A 75 -16.57 16.48 -4.76
CA TRP A 75 -16.94 15.30 -3.99
C TRP A 75 -17.09 14.09 -4.92
N LEU A 76 -16.59 12.96 -4.45
CA LEU A 76 -16.71 11.65 -5.07
C LEU A 76 -17.53 10.74 -4.15
N ASN A 77 -18.78 10.43 -4.51
CA ASN A 77 -19.74 9.74 -3.62
C ASN A 77 -19.78 10.37 -2.21
N GLU A 78 -19.97 11.69 -2.14
CA GLU A 78 -19.99 12.48 -0.90
C GLU A 78 -18.66 12.53 -0.11
N VAL A 79 -17.56 12.01 -0.67
CA VAL A 79 -16.21 12.16 -0.12
C VAL A 79 -15.53 13.35 -0.77
N HIS A 80 -15.25 14.40 -0.01
CA HIS A 80 -14.54 15.58 -0.52
C HIS A 80 -13.15 15.20 -1.02
N ALA A 81 -12.85 15.45 -2.30
CA ALA A 81 -11.51 15.28 -2.85
C ALA A 81 -10.80 16.63 -2.92
N TYR A 82 -9.49 16.64 -2.67
CA TYR A 82 -8.70 17.86 -2.69
C TYR A 82 -8.45 18.30 -4.14
N HIS A 83 -8.89 19.51 -4.47
CA HIS A 83 -8.45 20.24 -5.67
C HIS A 83 -7.38 21.27 -5.29
N GLY A 84 -6.63 21.72 -6.30
CA GLY A 84 -5.44 22.57 -6.16
C GLY A 84 -4.43 22.35 -7.29
N ASN A 85 -4.72 21.38 -8.17
CA ASN A 85 -3.90 21.01 -9.31
C ASN A 85 -4.66 21.36 -10.61
N ALA A 86 -4.13 22.34 -11.34
CA ALA A 86 -4.64 22.77 -12.65
C ALA A 86 -6.16 23.00 -12.68
N ALA A 87 -6.92 22.24 -13.49
CA ALA A 87 -8.35 22.49 -13.71
C ALA A 87 -9.26 21.31 -13.36
N VAL A 88 -8.86 20.08 -13.69
CA VAL A 88 -9.70 18.87 -13.56
C VAL A 88 -8.96 17.71 -12.90
N ASP A 89 -7.92 18.04 -12.13
CA ASP A 89 -7.15 17.09 -11.34
C ASP A 89 -7.59 17.16 -9.87
N CYS A 90 -7.59 16.02 -9.18
CA CYS A 90 -7.80 15.99 -7.74
C CYS A 90 -6.95 14.92 -7.07
N TYR A 91 -6.74 15.09 -5.77
CA TYR A 91 -6.23 14.05 -4.88
C TYR A 91 -7.31 13.59 -3.91
N ILE A 92 -7.57 12.29 -3.83
CA ILE A 92 -8.44 11.69 -2.81
C ILE A 92 -7.62 10.83 -1.85
N GLY A 93 -7.61 11.19 -0.57
CA GLY A 93 -6.95 10.42 0.49
C GLY A 93 -7.87 9.36 1.07
N VAL A 94 -7.34 8.17 1.36
CA VAL A 94 -8.19 7.02 1.78
C VAL A 94 -8.89 7.21 3.11
N THR A 95 -8.33 8.04 4.00
CA THR A 95 -8.88 8.36 5.32
C THR A 95 -9.89 9.49 5.31
N ARG A 96 -10.12 10.13 4.15
CA ARG A 96 -11.15 11.16 4.06
C ARG A 96 -12.52 10.50 4.16
N ALA A 97 -13.23 10.80 5.23
CA ALA A 97 -14.59 10.33 5.44
C ALA A 97 -15.58 11.01 4.48
N ALA A 98 -16.65 10.30 4.15
CA ALA A 98 -17.80 10.87 3.49
C ALA A 98 -18.51 11.88 4.40
N ASP A 99 -19.07 12.93 3.81
CA ASP A 99 -19.85 13.93 4.55
C ASP A 99 -21.14 13.30 5.14
N ILE A 100 -21.64 12.22 4.53
CA ILE A 100 -22.79 11.44 4.99
C ILE A 100 -22.29 10.05 5.44
N LYS A 101 -22.59 9.65 6.68
CA LYS A 101 -22.14 8.39 7.31
C LYS A 101 -20.59 8.23 7.29
N PRO A 102 -19.85 9.13 7.97
CA PRO A 102 -18.38 9.22 7.87
C PRO A 102 -17.60 7.99 8.33
N PHE A 103 -18.22 7.07 9.09
CA PHE A 103 -17.58 5.84 9.55
C PHE A 103 -17.87 4.63 8.65
N ASP A 104 -18.82 4.74 7.73
CA ASP A 104 -19.23 3.63 6.86
C ASP A 104 -18.58 3.71 5.47
N TYR A 105 -18.20 4.92 5.04
CA TYR A 105 -17.68 5.18 3.70
C TYR A 105 -16.67 6.33 3.70
N GLY A 106 -15.60 6.18 2.94
CA GLY A 106 -14.56 7.19 2.76
C GLY A 106 -13.74 7.00 1.49
N GLY A 107 -12.62 7.70 1.37
CA GLY A 107 -11.80 7.69 0.17
C GLY A 107 -11.27 6.32 -0.22
N GLY A 108 -11.01 5.44 0.75
CA GLY A 108 -10.65 4.05 0.48
C GLY A 108 -11.75 3.28 -0.23
N ASN A 109 -13.02 3.52 0.15
CA ASN A 109 -14.18 2.90 -0.50
C ASN A 109 -14.43 3.49 -1.89
N VAL A 110 -14.20 4.79 -2.10
CA VAL A 110 -14.26 5.40 -3.45
C VAL A 110 -13.26 4.74 -4.37
N ILE A 111 -12.02 4.52 -3.92
CA ILE A 111 -10.98 3.86 -4.73
C ILE A 111 -11.34 2.40 -5.00
N GLU A 112 -11.84 1.65 -4.01
CA GLU A 112 -12.35 0.29 -4.21
C GLU A 112 -13.49 0.24 -5.25
N ASP A 113 -14.44 1.16 -5.16
CA ASP A 113 -15.57 1.25 -6.08
C ASP A 113 -15.11 1.59 -7.50
N LEU A 114 -14.13 2.49 -7.66
CA LEU A 114 -13.50 2.80 -8.95
C LEU A 114 -12.87 1.55 -9.58
N VAL A 115 -12.01 0.84 -8.85
CA VAL A 115 -11.34 -0.37 -9.39
C VAL A 115 -12.32 -1.54 -9.57
N SER A 116 -13.49 -1.49 -8.94
CA SER A 116 -14.59 -2.43 -9.16
C SER A 116 -15.42 -2.08 -10.41
N GLY A 117 -15.08 -1.01 -11.14
CA GLY A 117 -15.83 -0.54 -12.30
C GLY A 117 -17.19 0.07 -11.97
N LYS A 118 -17.44 0.45 -10.70
CA LYS A 118 -18.71 1.07 -10.31
C LYS A 118 -18.73 2.54 -10.74
N ARG A 119 -19.95 3.05 -10.91
CA ARG A 119 -20.18 4.48 -11.18
C ARG A 119 -19.97 5.29 -9.90
N ILE A 120 -19.17 6.34 -9.99
CA ILE A 120 -18.94 7.32 -8.92
C ILE A 120 -19.64 8.61 -9.30
N ARG A 121 -20.41 9.18 -8.36
CA ARG A 121 -20.98 10.52 -8.52
C ARG A 121 -19.88 11.55 -8.28
N LEU A 122 -19.61 12.38 -9.29
CA LEU A 122 -18.79 13.57 -9.20
C LEU A 122 -19.71 14.77 -9.03
N ARG A 123 -19.57 15.47 -7.91
CA ARG A 123 -20.19 16.79 -7.71
C ARG A 123 -19.08 17.81 -7.54
N GLY A 124 -19.14 18.93 -8.24
CA GLY A 124 -18.09 19.93 -8.19
C GLY A 124 -18.61 21.33 -8.44
N THR A 125 -17.92 22.31 -7.86
CA THR A 125 -18.20 23.74 -8.03
C THR A 125 -16.95 24.44 -8.57
N SER A 126 -17.15 25.56 -9.24
CA SER A 126 -16.11 26.41 -9.81
C SER A 126 -16.40 27.88 -9.46
N TYR A 127 -15.35 28.67 -9.34
CA TYR A 127 -15.49 30.13 -9.26
C TYR A 127 -15.66 30.79 -10.65
N THR A 128 -15.64 29.99 -11.72
CA THR A 128 -15.73 30.37 -13.15
C THR A 128 -14.61 31.31 -13.63
N THR A 129 -14.27 31.20 -14.92
CA THR A 129 -13.43 32.18 -15.64
C THR A 129 -13.82 32.19 -17.11
N ASP A 130 -13.26 33.12 -17.90
CA ASP A 130 -13.45 33.12 -19.37
C ASP A 130 -12.99 31.82 -20.03
N CYS A 131 -11.98 31.14 -19.48
CA CYS A 131 -11.50 29.85 -19.98
C CYS A 131 -12.35 28.66 -19.49
N TYR A 132 -13.04 28.82 -18.36
CA TYR A 132 -13.76 27.77 -17.67
C TYR A 132 -15.12 28.31 -17.18
N PRO A 133 -16.11 28.44 -18.08
CA PRO A 133 -17.35 29.14 -17.76
C PRO A 133 -18.35 28.27 -16.98
N LEU A 134 -18.14 26.94 -16.87
CA LEU A 134 -19.06 26.07 -16.15
C LEU A 134 -18.91 26.27 -14.62
N GLU A 135 -19.99 26.66 -13.95
CA GLU A 135 -20.02 26.95 -12.51
C GLU A 135 -20.17 25.69 -11.66
N GLU A 136 -20.98 24.73 -12.09
CA GLU A 136 -21.26 23.50 -11.33
C GLU A 136 -21.32 22.28 -12.25
N ILE A 137 -20.97 21.13 -11.68
CA ILE A 137 -21.13 19.82 -12.33
C ILE A 137 -21.68 18.81 -11.32
N ASP A 138 -22.64 18.01 -11.75
CA ASP A 138 -23.17 16.85 -11.02
C ASP A 138 -23.41 15.72 -12.02
N THR A 139 -22.51 14.75 -12.03
CA THR A 139 -22.50 13.68 -13.03
C THR A 139 -21.98 12.38 -12.44
N TYR A 140 -21.96 11.33 -13.26
CA TYR A 140 -21.41 10.03 -12.91
C TYR A 140 -20.36 9.60 -13.92
N PHE A 141 -19.28 9.00 -13.43
CA PHE A 141 -18.20 8.46 -14.25
C PHE A 141 -17.78 7.08 -13.72
N THR A 142 -17.09 6.30 -14.55
CA THR A 142 -16.36 5.08 -14.13
C THR A 142 -14.86 5.30 -14.28
N ILE A 143 -14.06 4.34 -13.82
CA ILE A 143 -12.60 4.42 -13.95
C ILE A 143 -12.12 4.51 -15.42
N ASP A 144 -12.92 4.00 -16.36
CA ASP A 144 -12.59 4.01 -17.79
C ASP A 144 -12.70 5.41 -18.40
N ASP A 145 -13.57 6.26 -17.83
CA ASP A 145 -13.77 7.65 -18.28
C ASP A 145 -12.60 8.57 -17.88
N LEU A 146 -11.79 8.20 -16.89
CA LEU A 146 -10.68 9.02 -16.41
C LEU A 146 -9.51 9.02 -17.40
N ASN A 147 -8.82 10.15 -17.58
CA ASN A 147 -7.56 10.16 -18.35
C ASN A 147 -6.45 9.45 -17.57
N GLN A 148 -6.35 9.73 -16.27
CA GLN A 148 -5.37 9.12 -15.36
C GLN A 148 -6.04 8.79 -14.03
N ALA A 149 -5.68 7.63 -13.49
CA ALA A 149 -6.06 7.19 -12.15
C ALA A 149 -4.82 6.58 -11.48
N ILE A 150 -4.07 7.39 -10.75
CA ILE A 150 -2.76 7.02 -10.21
C ILE A 150 -2.90 6.77 -8.71
N LEU A 151 -2.69 5.53 -8.27
CA LEU A 151 -2.52 5.24 -6.85
C LEU A 151 -1.20 5.86 -6.39
N CYS A 152 -1.29 6.72 -5.37
CA CYS A 152 -0.17 7.36 -4.71
C CYS A 152 -0.14 6.89 -3.26
N ASN A 153 0.91 6.16 -2.88
CA ASN A 153 1.01 5.57 -1.57
C ASN A 153 2.34 5.94 -0.91
N PRO A 154 2.42 7.16 -0.33
CA PRO A 154 3.65 7.72 0.23
C PRO A 154 4.22 6.96 1.42
N ARG A 155 3.54 5.94 1.95
CA ARG A 155 4.05 5.10 3.04
C ARG A 155 3.31 3.78 3.08
N ASN A 156 4.02 2.72 2.72
CA ASN A 156 3.58 1.33 2.73
C ASN A 156 4.79 0.42 3.07
N ALA A 157 4.54 -0.88 3.20
CA ALA A 157 5.52 -1.93 3.40
C ALA A 157 6.45 -1.63 4.58
N TYR A 158 5.86 -1.21 5.71
CA TYR A 158 6.58 -1.03 6.96
C TYR A 158 7.43 -2.27 7.24
N GLN A 159 8.73 -2.09 7.47
CA GLN A 159 9.66 -3.18 7.77
C GLN A 159 9.21 -3.95 9.00
N LYS A 160 9.01 -3.23 10.11
CA LYS A 160 8.34 -3.74 11.29
C LYS A 160 7.29 -2.73 11.75
N TYR A 161 6.39 -3.21 12.60
CA TYR A 161 5.43 -2.36 13.29
C TYR A 161 5.24 -2.82 14.72
N VAL A 162 4.87 -1.89 15.58
CA VAL A 162 4.66 -2.13 17.01
C VAL A 162 3.47 -3.05 17.26
N CYS A 163 3.50 -3.74 18.39
CA CYS A 163 2.35 -4.44 18.96
C CYS A 163 1.65 -3.52 19.96
N ALA A 164 0.41 -3.13 19.67
CA ALA A 164 -0.36 -2.23 20.51
C ALA A 164 -1.14 -3.01 21.59
N VAL A 165 -1.04 -2.54 22.82
CA VAL A 165 -1.83 -3.00 23.98
C VAL A 165 -2.47 -1.81 24.70
N ASN A 166 -3.30 -2.08 25.71
CA ASN A 166 -4.00 -1.04 26.46
C ASN A 166 -4.10 -1.41 27.94
N SER A 167 -3.35 -0.73 28.80
CA SER A 167 -3.40 -0.96 30.26
C SER A 167 -4.56 -0.25 30.98
N THR A 168 -5.29 0.65 30.30
CA THR A 168 -6.35 1.42 30.95
C THR A 168 -7.59 0.59 31.24
N ASP A 169 -8.51 1.15 32.02
CA ASP A 169 -9.81 0.56 32.36
C ASP A 169 -10.87 0.74 31.27
N LYS A 170 -10.54 1.41 30.15
CA LYS A 170 -11.46 1.72 29.05
C LYS A 170 -11.02 1.11 27.74
N THR A 171 -11.98 0.76 26.90
CA THR A 171 -11.71 0.29 25.53
C THR A 171 -11.18 1.44 24.68
N LEU A 172 -10.06 1.23 23.99
CA LEU A 172 -9.53 2.17 23.01
C LEU A 172 -9.91 1.75 21.58
N TYR A 173 -10.24 2.72 20.74
CA TYR A 173 -10.55 2.54 19.33
C TYR A 173 -9.43 3.18 18.51
N THR A 174 -8.66 2.37 17.78
CA THR A 174 -7.41 2.78 17.13
C THR A 174 -7.38 2.36 15.67
N TYR A 175 -6.38 2.84 14.94
CA TYR A 175 -6.10 2.41 13.57
C TYR A 175 -5.67 0.94 13.46
N MET A 176 -5.31 0.29 14.57
CA MET A 176 -4.98 -1.14 14.61
C MET A 176 -6.21 -1.99 14.97
N GLY A 177 -7.33 -1.36 15.30
CA GLY A 177 -8.53 -2.01 15.82
C GLY A 177 -8.83 -1.66 17.28
N LYS A 178 -9.72 -2.44 17.89
CA LYS A 178 -10.17 -2.27 19.27
C LYS A 178 -9.16 -2.86 20.25
N LEU A 179 -8.64 -2.04 21.17
CA LEU A 179 -7.83 -2.51 22.29
C LEU A 179 -8.70 -2.57 23.55
N LEU A 180 -8.82 -3.76 24.13
CA LEU A 180 -9.62 -4.05 25.31
C LEU A 180 -8.93 -3.51 26.58
N PRO A 181 -9.70 -3.15 27.62
CA PRO A 181 -9.15 -2.73 28.91
C PRO A 181 -8.22 -3.78 29.53
N ASN A 182 -7.35 -3.33 30.45
CA ASN A 182 -6.55 -4.18 31.34
C ASN A 182 -5.73 -5.25 30.58
N LEU A 183 -5.11 -4.87 29.46
CA LEU A 183 -4.31 -5.75 28.61
C LEU A 183 -5.10 -6.97 28.09
N GLY A 184 -6.42 -6.82 27.88
CA GLY A 184 -7.29 -7.92 27.47
C GLY A 184 -7.03 -8.46 26.05
N ASN A 185 -6.29 -7.72 25.22
CA ASN A 185 -5.79 -8.19 23.93
C ASN A 185 -4.55 -7.39 23.49
N ALA A 186 -3.90 -7.88 22.43
CA ALA A 186 -2.82 -7.22 21.73
C ALA A 186 -3.11 -7.24 20.23
N HIS A 187 -2.83 -6.13 19.54
CA HIS A 187 -2.92 -6.02 18.08
C HIS A 187 -1.55 -5.74 17.51
N TYR A 188 -1.12 -6.49 16.50
CA TYR A 188 0.09 -6.20 15.74
C TYR A 188 -0.25 -5.99 14.27
N ALA A 189 0.61 -5.28 13.55
CA ALA A 189 0.52 -5.11 12.10
C ALA A 189 1.85 -5.53 11.46
N GLY A 190 1.78 -6.28 10.36
CA GLY A 190 2.96 -6.80 9.69
C GLY A 190 2.64 -8.10 8.98
N ALA A 191 3.52 -8.50 8.06
CA ALA A 191 3.39 -9.74 7.31
C ALA A 191 4.41 -10.81 7.73
N GLY A 192 5.09 -10.62 8.88
CA GLY A 192 6.10 -11.56 9.38
C GLY A 192 7.19 -11.84 8.34
N CYS A 193 7.52 -13.11 8.18
CA CYS A 193 8.46 -13.61 7.18
C CYS A 193 8.06 -13.32 5.73
N LEU A 194 6.81 -12.98 5.44
CA LEU A 194 6.40 -12.55 4.10
C LEU A 194 6.80 -11.11 3.80
N ASN A 195 7.13 -10.29 4.80
CA ASN A 195 7.34 -8.85 4.61
C ASN A 195 8.55 -8.54 3.71
N PRO A 196 8.39 -7.77 2.62
CA PRO A 196 9.49 -7.43 1.71
C PRO A 196 10.72 -6.82 2.40
N LEU A 197 10.52 -5.86 3.30
CA LEU A 197 11.62 -5.15 3.96
C LEU A 197 12.23 -5.95 5.12
N CYS A 198 11.56 -6.99 5.63
CA CYS A 198 12.22 -7.97 6.51
C CYS A 198 13.19 -8.85 5.73
N ASN A 199 12.86 -9.15 4.47
CA ASN A 199 13.65 -10.02 3.59
C ASN A 199 14.75 -9.29 2.80
N ASP A 200 14.69 -7.96 2.74
CA ASP A 200 15.74 -7.08 2.20
C ASP A 200 15.97 -5.85 3.12
N PRO A 201 16.45 -6.07 4.36
CA PRO A 201 16.47 -5.06 5.42
C PRO A 201 17.47 -3.91 5.18
N ASP A 202 18.43 -4.11 4.29
CA ASP A 202 19.48 -3.15 3.91
C ASP A 202 19.32 -2.66 2.46
N TYR A 203 18.17 -2.92 1.83
CA TYR A 203 17.80 -2.39 0.51
C TYR A 203 18.79 -2.78 -0.59
N GLU A 204 19.32 -4.01 -0.55
CA GLU A 204 20.26 -4.53 -1.53
C GLU A 204 19.60 -4.69 -2.92
N THR A 205 18.29 -4.96 -2.95
CA THR A 205 17.50 -5.18 -4.17
C THR A 205 16.31 -4.23 -4.31
N ILE A 206 15.72 -3.79 -3.21
CA ILE A 206 14.55 -2.90 -3.19
C ILE A 206 15.01 -1.44 -3.19
N GLY A 207 14.88 -0.78 -4.34
CA GLY A 207 15.20 0.65 -4.49
C GLY A 207 14.30 1.37 -5.49
N ILE A 208 14.64 2.63 -5.79
CA ILE A 208 13.91 3.45 -6.77
C ILE A 208 13.83 2.72 -8.12
N GLY A 209 12.62 2.66 -8.69
CA GLY A 209 12.37 2.03 -9.97
C GLY A 209 12.13 0.52 -9.91
N THR A 210 12.22 -0.11 -8.73
CA THR A 210 11.86 -1.52 -8.55
C THR A 210 10.43 -1.74 -8.98
N ARG A 211 10.22 -2.66 -9.94
CA ARG A 211 8.89 -3.04 -10.43
C ARG A 211 8.27 -4.05 -9.47
N ILE A 212 7.06 -3.76 -9.03
CA ILE A 212 6.38 -4.51 -7.97
C ILE A 212 4.96 -4.89 -8.38
N PHE A 213 4.40 -5.87 -7.69
CA PHE A 213 2.97 -6.11 -7.66
C PHE A 213 2.33 -5.12 -6.69
N LEU A 214 1.37 -4.33 -7.16
CA LEU A 214 0.67 -3.34 -6.34
C LEU A 214 -0.81 -3.38 -6.68
N GLY A 215 -1.65 -3.73 -5.69
CA GLY A 215 -3.10 -3.71 -5.84
C GLY A 215 -3.65 -4.61 -6.94
N GLY A 216 -2.97 -5.69 -7.33
CA GLY A 216 -3.40 -6.54 -8.46
C GLY A 216 -2.81 -6.15 -9.81
N GLY A 217 -2.16 -4.98 -9.90
CA GLY A 217 -1.53 -4.46 -11.10
C GLY A 217 -0.02 -4.27 -10.95
N ILE A 218 0.57 -3.56 -11.90
CA ILE A 218 1.98 -3.19 -11.87
C ILE A 218 2.14 -1.88 -11.10
N GLY A 219 3.06 -1.87 -10.14
CA GLY A 219 3.51 -0.68 -9.44
C GLY A 219 5.02 -0.52 -9.47
N TYR A 220 5.48 0.59 -8.89
CA TYR A 220 6.89 0.92 -8.76
C TYR A 220 7.19 1.53 -7.40
N VAL A 221 8.40 1.24 -6.91
CA VAL A 221 8.99 1.97 -5.78
C VAL A 221 9.50 3.31 -6.28
N MET A 222 8.96 4.39 -5.73
CA MET A 222 9.34 5.77 -6.06
C MET A 222 10.50 6.28 -5.20
N GLY A 223 10.72 5.66 -4.03
CA GLY A 223 11.75 6.01 -3.07
C GLY A 223 11.35 5.64 -1.64
N GLU A 224 12.03 6.25 -0.68
CA GLU A 224 11.68 6.15 0.74
C GLU A 224 10.28 6.73 0.99
N GLY A 225 9.54 6.06 1.88
CA GLY A 225 8.23 6.55 2.32
C GLY A 225 8.33 7.65 3.37
N THR A 226 7.21 8.29 3.66
CA THR A 226 7.10 9.18 4.84
C THR A 226 7.31 8.36 6.12
N GLN A 227 7.93 8.97 7.14
CA GLN A 227 8.35 8.31 8.39
C GLN A 227 9.33 7.13 8.21
N HIS A 228 10.04 7.06 7.08
CA HIS A 228 11.09 6.08 6.86
C HIS A 228 12.19 6.20 7.93
N ASN A 229 12.36 5.17 8.75
CA ASN A 229 13.40 5.11 9.79
C ASN A 229 14.00 3.69 9.87
N PRO A 230 14.89 3.32 8.93
CA PRO A 230 15.43 1.97 8.82
C PRO A 230 16.39 1.63 9.96
N LYS A 231 17.00 2.63 10.62
CA LYS A 231 17.94 2.42 11.73
C LYS A 231 17.26 1.75 12.93
N ASP A 232 15.99 2.08 13.15
CA ASP A 232 15.17 1.51 14.22
C ASP A 232 14.22 0.41 13.70
N GLY A 233 14.43 -0.09 12.48
CA GLY A 233 13.58 -1.14 11.89
C GLY A 233 12.21 -0.68 11.40
N PHE A 234 11.99 0.63 11.24
CA PHE A 234 10.76 1.24 10.73
C PHE A 234 10.95 1.78 9.30
N GLY A 235 11.64 1.02 8.46
CA GLY A 235 11.71 1.29 7.02
C GLY A 235 10.33 1.33 6.37
N THR A 236 10.13 2.21 5.39
CA THR A 236 8.88 2.36 4.62
C THR A 236 9.16 2.70 3.15
N LEU A 237 8.24 2.34 2.26
CA LEU A 237 8.34 2.61 0.83
C LEU A 237 7.28 3.61 0.37
N PHE A 238 7.65 4.49 -0.55
CA PHE A 238 6.70 5.26 -1.36
C PHE A 238 6.43 4.47 -2.64
N LEU A 239 5.19 4.02 -2.80
CA LEU A 239 4.73 3.26 -3.96
C LEU A 239 3.81 4.09 -4.87
N LYS A 240 3.90 3.82 -6.17
CA LYS A 240 2.99 4.36 -7.19
C LYS A 240 2.52 3.24 -8.11
N GLY A 241 1.27 3.29 -8.55
CA GLY A 241 0.77 2.41 -9.61
C GLY A 241 -0.44 2.98 -10.33
N ASP A 242 -0.86 2.30 -11.39
CA ASP A 242 -2.02 2.67 -12.20
C ASP A 242 -3.27 1.90 -11.72
N LEU A 243 -4.25 2.62 -11.18
CA LEU A 243 -5.50 2.05 -10.67
C LEU A 243 -6.28 1.30 -11.76
N LYS A 244 -6.12 1.67 -13.03
CA LYS A 244 -6.81 1.01 -14.15
C LYS A 244 -6.37 -0.45 -14.35
N GLN A 245 -5.23 -0.84 -13.79
CA GLN A 245 -4.70 -2.21 -13.85
C GLN A 245 -4.94 -3.00 -12.56
N MET A 246 -5.50 -2.35 -11.55
CA MET A 246 -5.64 -2.90 -10.21
C MET A 246 -6.98 -3.62 -10.04
N LYS A 247 -7.06 -4.48 -9.02
CA LYS A 247 -8.23 -5.30 -8.75
C LYS A 247 -8.76 -5.05 -7.33
N PRO A 248 -10.08 -5.07 -7.14
CA PRO A 248 -10.67 -4.83 -5.83
C PRO A 248 -10.21 -5.84 -4.78
N GLU A 249 -9.97 -7.11 -5.14
CA GLU A 249 -9.48 -8.13 -4.20
C GLU A 249 -8.15 -7.76 -3.50
N TYR A 250 -7.33 -6.87 -4.09
CA TYR A 250 -6.07 -6.38 -3.53
C TYR A 250 -6.11 -4.91 -3.10
N LEU A 251 -7.23 -4.21 -3.30
CA LEU A 251 -7.47 -2.83 -2.88
C LEU A 251 -8.87 -2.70 -2.29
N ARG A 252 -8.96 -2.86 -0.97
CA ARG A 252 -10.23 -2.90 -0.24
C ARG A 252 -10.38 -1.70 0.66
N GLY A 253 -11.47 -0.95 0.52
CA GLY A 253 -11.87 0.03 1.53
C GLY A 253 -12.18 -0.68 2.83
N VAL A 254 -11.65 -0.16 3.94
CA VAL A 254 -11.88 -0.73 5.28
C VAL A 254 -12.29 0.38 6.23
N ASN A 255 -13.14 0.05 7.19
CA ASN A 255 -13.63 0.97 8.20
C ASN A 255 -13.32 0.44 9.58
N PHE A 256 -12.62 1.24 10.38
CA PHE A 256 -12.34 0.91 11.77
C PHE A 256 -13.35 1.60 12.67
N GLU A 257 -14.07 0.80 13.46
CA GLU A 257 -15.06 1.27 14.43
C GLU A 257 -14.51 2.43 15.26
N LYS A 258 -15.20 3.58 15.22
CA LYS A 258 -14.84 4.84 15.91
C LYS A 258 -13.46 5.43 15.61
N TYR A 259 -12.71 4.88 14.65
CA TYR A 259 -11.46 5.45 14.16
C TYR A 259 -11.64 6.09 12.78
N GLY A 260 -12.33 5.40 11.86
CA GLY A 260 -12.67 5.94 10.54
C GLY A 260 -12.24 5.05 9.36
N PRO A 261 -12.42 5.55 8.13
CA PRO A 261 -12.09 4.83 6.91
C PRO A 261 -10.59 4.75 6.66
N SER A 262 -10.19 3.74 5.91
CA SER A 262 -8.84 3.48 5.42
C SER A 262 -8.94 2.54 4.21
N MET A 263 -7.81 1.98 3.79
CA MET A 263 -7.77 1.04 2.68
C MET A 263 -6.71 -0.03 2.94
N SER A 264 -7.06 -1.30 2.75
CA SER A 264 -6.11 -2.40 2.71
C SER A 264 -5.49 -2.51 1.32
N VAL A 265 -4.17 -2.54 1.25
CA VAL A 265 -3.40 -2.51 0.00
C VAL A 265 -2.50 -3.73 -0.09
N GLY A 266 -2.61 -4.47 -1.19
CA GLY A 266 -1.74 -5.60 -1.52
C GLY A 266 -0.46 -5.13 -2.19
N VAL A 267 0.68 -5.52 -1.64
CA VAL A 267 2.01 -5.27 -2.20
C VAL A 267 2.75 -6.59 -2.28
N GLY A 268 3.37 -6.85 -3.42
CA GLY A 268 4.27 -7.99 -3.60
C GLY A 268 5.57 -7.53 -4.24
N ILE A 269 6.70 -7.94 -3.67
CA ILE A 269 8.03 -7.56 -4.17
C ILE A 269 8.84 -8.84 -4.42
N PRO A 270 9.25 -9.12 -5.67
CA PRO A 270 10.16 -10.22 -5.94
C PRO A 270 11.57 -9.84 -5.50
N ILE A 271 12.20 -10.67 -4.66
CA ILE A 271 13.60 -10.51 -4.27
C ILE A 271 14.45 -11.48 -5.09
N PRO A 272 15.30 -10.99 -6.01
CA PRO A 272 16.20 -11.85 -6.75
C PRO A 272 17.33 -12.35 -5.83
N ILE A 273 17.57 -13.65 -5.83
CA ILE A 273 18.63 -14.25 -5.01
C ILE A 273 19.94 -14.18 -5.79
N LEU A 274 20.72 -13.11 -5.54
CA LEU A 274 21.99 -12.89 -6.24
C LEU A 274 23.17 -13.58 -5.55
N ASN A 275 23.05 -13.85 -4.25
CA ASN A 275 24.15 -14.37 -3.43
C ASN A 275 23.62 -15.06 -2.15
N GLU A 276 24.53 -15.72 -1.44
CA GLU A 276 24.24 -16.42 -0.17
C GLU A 276 23.71 -15.49 0.93
N LYS A 277 24.08 -14.19 0.93
CA LYS A 277 23.55 -13.24 1.92
C LYS A 277 22.08 -12.95 1.68
N LEU A 278 21.67 -12.76 0.43
CA LEU A 278 20.25 -12.61 0.07
C LEU A 278 19.47 -13.89 0.38
N ALA A 279 20.03 -15.06 0.12
CA ALA A 279 19.40 -16.32 0.50
C ALA A 279 19.22 -16.45 2.03
N CYS A 280 20.18 -15.96 2.81
CA CYS A 280 20.09 -15.90 4.27
C CYS A 280 19.00 -14.91 4.74
N LYS A 281 19.02 -13.67 4.22
CA LYS A 281 18.04 -12.62 4.57
C LYS A 281 16.60 -13.04 4.24
N THR A 282 16.41 -13.69 3.09
CA THR A 282 15.09 -14.15 2.61
C THR A 282 14.57 -15.41 3.30
N ALA A 283 15.34 -15.97 4.24
CA ALA A 283 14.95 -17.10 5.07
C ALA A 283 14.70 -16.69 6.54
N ILE A 284 14.42 -15.40 6.78
CA ILE A 284 14.04 -14.88 8.10
C ILE A 284 12.72 -15.52 8.57
N LYS A 285 12.68 -16.01 9.80
CA LYS A 285 11.48 -16.61 10.39
C LYS A 285 10.73 -15.61 11.24
N ASP A 286 9.45 -15.89 11.48
CA ASP A 286 8.63 -15.08 12.37
C ASP A 286 9.22 -14.98 13.80
N GLU A 287 9.81 -16.06 14.32
CA GLU A 287 10.46 -16.09 15.65
C GLU A 287 11.70 -15.16 15.74
N ASP A 288 12.30 -14.82 14.61
CA ASP A 288 13.47 -13.93 14.53
C ASP A 288 13.06 -12.46 14.31
N ILE A 289 11.75 -12.18 14.15
CA ILE A 289 11.21 -10.82 13.94
C ILE A 289 10.70 -10.28 15.27
N GLU A 290 11.60 -9.63 16.01
CA GLU A 290 11.23 -8.92 17.24
C GLU A 290 10.47 -7.62 16.97
N THR A 291 9.54 -7.27 17.85
CA THR A 291 8.81 -5.99 17.85
C THR A 291 8.54 -5.50 19.26
N ASP A 292 8.34 -4.19 19.39
CA ASP A 292 8.03 -3.53 20.66
C ASP A 292 6.54 -3.63 21.00
N VAL A 293 6.26 -3.96 22.25
CA VAL A 293 4.91 -3.86 22.82
C VAL A 293 4.73 -2.45 23.37
N LEU A 294 3.87 -1.67 22.72
CA LEU A 294 3.54 -0.31 23.12
C LEU A 294 2.15 -0.22 23.74
N ASP A 295 2.08 0.35 24.92
CA ASP A 295 0.82 0.62 25.62
C ASP A 295 0.19 1.94 25.16
N TYR A 296 -0.91 1.84 24.40
CA TYR A 296 -1.64 2.99 23.88
C TYR A 296 -2.50 3.66 24.96
N GLY A 297 -2.61 3.04 26.13
CA GLY A 297 -3.16 3.63 27.32
C GLY A 297 -2.33 4.79 27.87
N VAL A 298 -1.03 4.84 27.54
CA VAL A 298 -0.13 5.91 27.94
C VAL A 298 -0.10 6.98 26.83
N PRO A 299 -0.55 8.22 27.09
CA PRO A 299 -0.69 9.25 26.05
C PRO A 299 0.63 9.71 25.42
N ARG A 300 1.76 9.49 26.10
CA ARG A 300 3.08 9.90 25.64
C ARG A 300 3.70 8.79 24.78
N ARG A 301 3.92 9.11 23.52
CA ARG A 301 4.53 8.24 22.51
C ARG A 301 5.35 9.08 21.55
#